data_AF-A0A4U1JA21-F1
#
_entry.id   AF-A0A4U1JA21-F1
#
_cell.length_a   1.000
_cell.length_b   1.000
_cell.length_c   1.000
_cell.angle_alpha   90.00
_cell.angle_beta   90.00
_cell.angle_gamma   90.00
#
_symmetry.space_group_name_H-M   'P 1'
#
loop_
_entity.id
_entity.type
_entity.pdbx_description
1 polymer ?
#
loop_
_entity_poly.entity_id
_entity_poly.type
_entity_poly.pdbx_seq_one_letter_code
_entity_poly.pdbx_strand_id
1 'polypeptide(L)'
;MDEPRVSEPLADPELRRFLLDFVRRRVSPADADDIVQTVLCEALIAKNRPDDGAELRKYLLGIARHKVADAHRRTAREEVRDPPELVAGPPPVEEEALLRWAERQAPATEEAKKTLAWMAREGEGEKLESIAEEEQVPAARVRQRVSRMRRWMKERWLAELAAVAALVVLAVVLWRVARDAEDPEAILPLPDRVPAPLDTPLDRARALRADALWWCERGSYRICVEELDAARQLDPKGDEAPEVQAARERARRALTVPPTPTTTPRDTKDVKGERNEDAPAPKKVAPAPKPVPTGVKPKLDPELLDRGTENEKAKPSKMQKKGDVDFLKK
;
A
#
# COMPACT_ATOMS: atom_id res chain seq x y z
N MET A 1 5.17 -51.24 -28.84
CA MET A 1 4.61 -49.91 -29.12
C MET A 1 4.52 -49.22 -27.78
N ASP A 2 5.60 -48.53 -27.39
CA ASP A 2 5.67 -47.78 -26.14
C ASP A 2 4.64 -46.65 -26.19
N GLU A 3 3.67 -46.68 -25.28
CA GLU A 3 2.77 -45.55 -25.06
C GLU A 3 3.58 -44.30 -24.69
N PRO A 4 3.15 -43.11 -25.15
CA PRO A 4 3.81 -41.86 -24.78
C PRO A 4 3.78 -41.72 -23.27
N ARG A 5 4.97 -41.71 -22.65
CA ARG A 5 5.15 -41.44 -21.22
C ARG A 5 4.41 -40.14 -20.92
N VAL A 6 3.29 -40.26 -20.21
CA VAL A 6 2.58 -39.12 -19.61
C VAL A 6 3.65 -38.33 -18.88
N SER A 7 3.94 -37.13 -19.40
CA SER A 7 4.97 -36.24 -18.88
C SER A 7 4.76 -36.08 -17.39
N GLU A 8 5.62 -36.72 -16.59
CA GLU A 8 5.43 -36.77 -15.15
C GLU A 8 5.44 -35.33 -14.61
N PRO A 9 4.32 -34.82 -14.06
CA PRO A 9 4.19 -33.39 -13.75
C PRO A 9 5.25 -32.86 -12.78
N LEU A 10 5.88 -33.75 -12.00
CA LEU A 10 7.00 -33.41 -11.10
C LEU A 10 8.32 -33.16 -11.83
N ALA A 11 8.48 -33.65 -13.07
CA ALA A 11 9.68 -33.44 -13.87
C ALA A 11 9.70 -32.06 -14.56
N ASP A 12 8.64 -31.25 -14.40
CA ASP A 12 8.56 -29.91 -14.98
C ASP A 12 9.61 -28.96 -14.34
N PRO A 13 10.59 -28.44 -15.12
CA PRO A 13 11.59 -27.51 -14.61
C PRO A 13 10.97 -26.18 -14.16
N GLU A 14 9.82 -25.76 -14.70
CA GLU A 14 9.14 -24.54 -14.26
C GLU A 14 8.55 -24.71 -12.86
N LEU A 15 8.02 -25.90 -12.55
CA LEU A 15 7.54 -26.25 -11.22
C LEU A 15 8.68 -26.20 -10.19
N ARG A 16 9.86 -26.75 -10.52
CA ARG A 16 11.05 -26.67 -9.65
C ARG A 16 11.47 -25.22 -9.41
N ARG A 17 11.53 -24.40 -10.48
CA ARG A 17 11.87 -22.97 -10.37
C ARG A 17 10.88 -22.22 -9.47
N PHE A 18 9.59 -22.47 -9.67
CA PHE A 18 8.53 -21.89 -8.86
C PHE A 18 8.68 -22.24 -7.36
N LEU A 19 8.95 -23.51 -7.03
CA LEU A 19 9.18 -23.92 -5.65
C LEU A 19 10.45 -23.29 -5.07
N LEU A 20 11.53 -23.26 -5.85
CA LEU A 20 12.79 -22.65 -5.42
C LEU A 20 12.63 -21.15 -5.13
N ASP A 21 11.93 -20.41 -5.99
CA ASP A 21 11.64 -18.99 -5.77
C ASP A 21 10.74 -18.75 -4.55
N PHE A 22 9.83 -19.69 -4.27
CA PHE A 22 9.00 -19.63 -3.06
C PHE A 22 9.83 -19.88 -1.79
N VAL A 23 10.71 -20.87 -1.81
CA VAL A 23 11.53 -21.28 -0.66
C VAL A 23 12.65 -20.27 -0.39
N ARG A 24 13.38 -19.81 -1.42
CA ARG A 24 14.47 -18.82 -1.29
C ARG A 24 14.06 -17.50 -0.65
N ARG A 25 12.78 -17.15 -0.73
CA ARG A 25 12.23 -15.94 -0.07
C ARG A 25 12.03 -16.10 1.44
N ARG A 26 12.29 -17.27 2.02
CA ARG A 26 11.90 -17.61 3.40
C ARG A 26 12.97 -18.33 4.21
N VAL A 27 14.02 -18.84 3.57
CA VAL A 27 15.12 -19.56 4.22
C VAL A 27 16.45 -19.12 3.63
N SER A 28 17.55 -19.50 4.27
CA SER A 28 18.89 -19.23 3.76
C SER A 28 19.09 -19.85 2.36
N PRO A 29 19.96 -19.27 1.50
CA PRO A 29 20.26 -19.85 0.20
C PRO A 29 20.83 -21.28 0.29
N ALA A 30 21.51 -21.62 1.39
CA ALA A 30 22.08 -22.94 1.62
C ALA A 30 21.00 -24.01 1.85
N ASP A 31 19.93 -23.67 2.57
CA ASP A 31 18.84 -24.61 2.88
C ASP A 31 17.81 -24.72 1.75
N ALA A 32 17.77 -23.75 0.84
CA ALA A 32 16.69 -23.64 -0.12
C ALA A 32 16.62 -24.83 -1.10
N ASP A 33 17.74 -25.25 -1.66
CA ASP A 33 17.79 -26.38 -2.59
C ASP A 33 17.48 -27.72 -1.89
N ASP A 34 17.95 -27.91 -0.66
CA ASP A 34 17.69 -29.10 0.16
C ASP A 34 16.21 -29.23 0.53
N ILE A 35 15.56 -28.13 0.89
CA ILE A 35 14.12 -28.10 1.16
C ILE A 35 13.34 -28.44 -0.11
N VAL A 36 13.67 -27.84 -1.25
CA VAL A 36 12.99 -28.13 -2.52
C VAL A 36 13.15 -29.60 -2.90
N GLN A 37 14.35 -30.16 -2.74
CA GLN A 37 14.59 -31.59 -2.97
C GLN A 37 13.74 -32.45 -2.03
N THR A 38 13.69 -32.12 -0.74
CA THR A 38 12.88 -32.85 0.25
C THR A 38 11.39 -32.83 -0.10
N VAL A 39 10.86 -31.66 -0.50
CA VAL A 39 9.46 -31.50 -0.93
C VAL A 39 9.14 -32.38 -2.13
N LEU A 40 10.01 -32.41 -3.14
CA LEU A 40 9.82 -33.24 -4.33
C LEU A 40 9.92 -34.73 -4.01
N CYS A 41 10.85 -35.15 -3.15
CA CYS A 41 10.97 -36.53 -2.68
C CYS A 41 9.72 -36.98 -1.90
N GLU A 42 9.18 -36.15 -1.01
CA GLU A 42 7.94 -36.47 -0.30
C GLU A 42 6.73 -36.59 -1.24
N ALA A 43 6.65 -35.70 -2.23
CA ALA A 43 5.61 -35.75 -3.24
C ALA A 43 5.73 -37.00 -4.13
N LEU A 44 6.95 -37.49 -4.41
CA LEU A 44 7.17 -38.73 -5.16
C LEU A 44 6.68 -39.97 -4.41
N ILE A 45 6.74 -39.98 -3.07
CA ILE A 45 6.35 -41.13 -2.23
C ILE A 45 4.87 -41.06 -1.84
N ALA A 46 4.24 -39.89 -1.95
CA ALA A 46 2.86 -39.68 -1.55
C ALA A 46 1.84 -40.44 -2.44
N LYS A 47 1.06 -41.34 -1.83
CA LYS A 47 0.04 -42.14 -2.54
C LYS A 47 -1.14 -41.33 -3.10
N ASN A 48 -1.46 -40.19 -2.47
CA ASN A 48 -2.62 -39.36 -2.81
C ASN A 48 -2.20 -38.03 -3.45
N ARG A 49 -1.15 -38.04 -4.27
CA ARG A 49 -0.69 -36.87 -5.01
C ARG A 49 -1.70 -36.52 -6.12
N PRO A 50 -2.13 -35.24 -6.27
CA PRO A 50 -2.98 -34.84 -7.39
C PRO A 50 -2.24 -34.96 -8.73
N ASP A 51 -2.92 -35.43 -9.77
CA ASP A 51 -2.39 -35.50 -11.14
C ASP A 51 -2.55 -34.18 -11.91
N ASP A 52 -3.52 -33.36 -11.51
CA ASP A 52 -3.72 -32.02 -12.08
C ASP A 52 -2.59 -31.07 -11.67
N GLY A 53 -2.01 -30.36 -12.63
CA GLY A 53 -0.85 -29.50 -12.39
C GLY A 53 -1.11 -28.32 -11.45
N ALA A 54 -2.33 -27.76 -11.44
CA ALA A 54 -2.67 -26.65 -10.56
C ALA A 54 -2.89 -27.13 -9.12
N GLU A 55 -3.58 -28.25 -8.94
CA GLU A 55 -3.74 -28.89 -7.62
C GLU A 55 -2.41 -29.43 -7.08
N LEU A 56 -1.55 -29.97 -7.94
CA LEU A 56 -0.20 -30.39 -7.59
C LEU A 56 0.65 -29.22 -7.08
N ARG A 57 0.58 -28.05 -7.74
CA ARG A 57 1.26 -26.83 -7.27
C ARG A 57 0.79 -26.41 -5.87
N LYS A 58 -0.53 -26.43 -5.62
CA LYS A 58 -1.08 -26.13 -4.29
C LYS A 58 -0.63 -27.15 -3.24
N TYR A 59 -0.65 -28.44 -3.61
CA TYR A 59 -0.22 -29.54 -2.76
C TYR A 59 1.25 -29.40 -2.35
N LEU A 60 2.14 -29.16 -3.31
CA LEU A 60 3.58 -28.96 -3.08
C LEU A 60 3.87 -27.72 -2.22
N LEU A 61 3.12 -26.62 -2.41
CA LEU A 61 3.21 -25.45 -1.54
C LEU A 61 2.80 -25.75 -0.09
N GLY A 62 1.84 -26.66 0.11
CA GLY A 62 1.48 -27.16 1.44
C GLY A 62 2.66 -27.83 2.13
N ILE A 63 3.30 -28.78 1.45
CA ILE A 63 4.49 -29.49 1.96
C ILE A 63 5.64 -28.49 2.20
N ALA A 64 5.92 -27.61 1.24
CA ALA A 64 7.00 -26.63 1.33
C ALA A 64 6.86 -25.69 2.54
N ARG A 65 5.64 -25.24 2.86
CA ARG A 65 5.40 -24.42 4.07
C ARG A 65 5.76 -25.16 5.35
N HIS A 66 5.45 -26.45 5.44
CA HIS A 66 5.81 -27.25 6.59
C HIS A 66 7.33 -27.44 6.71
N LYS A 67 8.03 -27.69 5.58
CA LYS A 67 9.49 -27.83 5.57
C LYS A 67 10.22 -26.54 5.90
N VAL A 68 9.75 -25.40 5.42
CA VAL A 68 10.28 -24.08 5.81
C VAL A 68 10.12 -23.86 7.32
N ALA A 69 8.95 -24.16 7.89
CA ALA A 69 8.74 -24.03 9.32
C ALA A 69 9.62 -25.00 10.14
N ASP A 70 9.85 -26.22 9.64
CA ASP A 70 10.77 -27.17 10.26
C ASP A 70 12.23 -26.71 10.21
N ALA A 71 12.66 -26.11 9.10
CA ALA A 71 14.00 -25.54 8.97
C ALA A 71 14.23 -24.43 10.02
N HIS A 72 13.29 -23.49 10.14
CA HIS A 72 13.36 -22.45 11.19
C HIS A 72 13.38 -23.05 12.60
N ARG A 73 12.53 -24.04 12.88
CA ARG A 73 12.55 -24.77 14.17
C ARG A 73 13.85 -25.51 14.44
N ARG A 74 14.58 -25.91 13.39
CA ARG A 74 15.86 -26.59 13.49
C ARG A 74 16.98 -25.57 13.75
N THR A 75 17.05 -24.51 12.94
CA THR A 75 18.00 -23.41 13.10
C THR A 75 17.89 -22.80 14.50
N ALA A 76 16.68 -22.52 14.98
CA ALA A 76 16.45 -22.00 16.32
C ALA A 76 16.92 -22.96 17.44
N ARG A 77 16.98 -24.27 17.19
CA ARG A 77 17.51 -25.26 18.14
C ARG A 77 19.01 -25.44 18.05
N GLU A 78 19.58 -25.28 16.86
CA GLU A 78 21.02 -25.36 16.61
C GLU A 78 21.74 -24.10 17.12
N GLU A 79 21.15 -22.91 17.01
CA GLU A 79 21.70 -21.67 17.58
C GLU A 79 21.79 -21.70 19.12
N VAL A 80 20.90 -22.45 19.80
CA VAL A 80 20.91 -22.60 21.27
C VAL A 80 22.05 -23.52 21.74
N ARG A 81 22.73 -24.23 20.83
CA ARG A 81 23.76 -25.23 21.17
C ARG A 81 25.14 -24.75 20.71
N ASP A 82 25.70 -23.78 21.44
CA ASP A 82 27.06 -23.21 21.34
C ASP A 82 27.58 -23.03 19.90
N PRO A 83 27.32 -21.88 19.26
CA PRO A 83 27.92 -21.59 17.96
C PRO A 83 29.43 -21.35 18.10
N PRO A 84 30.29 -21.93 17.25
CA PRO A 84 31.60 -21.34 17.01
C PRO A 84 31.39 -19.90 16.53
N GLU A 85 32.22 -18.98 17.02
CA GLU A 85 32.19 -17.54 16.72
C GLU A 85 32.41 -17.29 15.22
N LEU A 86 31.35 -17.46 14.44
CA LEU A 86 31.28 -17.08 13.04
C LEU A 86 30.74 -15.66 13.01
N VAL A 87 31.56 -14.75 12.49
CA VAL A 87 31.21 -13.35 12.25
C VAL A 87 29.97 -13.32 11.34
N ALA A 88 28.79 -13.14 11.94
CA ALA A 88 27.57 -12.89 11.20
C ALA A 88 27.79 -11.63 10.36
N GLY A 89 27.70 -11.77 9.03
CA GLY A 89 27.58 -10.62 8.16
C GLY A 89 26.35 -9.80 8.59
N PRO A 90 26.42 -8.46 8.59
CA PRO A 90 25.30 -7.65 9.05
C PRO A 90 24.04 -8.01 8.22
N PRO A 91 22.88 -8.16 8.87
CA PRO A 91 21.63 -8.38 8.14
C PRO A 91 21.41 -7.24 7.14
N PRO A 92 20.64 -7.48 6.06
CA PRO A 92 20.32 -6.43 5.11
C PRO A 92 19.69 -5.26 5.88
N VAL A 93 20.31 -4.07 5.75
CA VAL A 93 20.03 -2.86 6.53
C VAL A 93 18.53 -2.51 6.60
N GLU A 94 17.75 -2.96 5.62
CA GLU A 94 16.30 -2.72 5.55
C GLU A 94 15.49 -3.46 6.63
N GLU A 95 15.83 -4.69 6.98
CA GLU A 95 15.06 -5.47 7.97
C GLU A 95 15.25 -4.91 9.39
N GLU A 96 16.49 -4.62 9.77
CA GLU A 96 16.79 -3.93 11.04
C GLU A 96 16.23 -2.51 11.09
N ALA A 97 16.22 -1.80 9.95
CA ALA A 97 15.64 -0.46 9.88
C ALA A 97 14.12 -0.51 10.10
N LEU A 98 13.43 -1.49 9.52
CA LEU A 98 11.99 -1.71 9.70
C LEU A 98 11.66 -2.09 11.14
N LEU A 99 12.42 -2.99 11.76
CA LEU A 99 12.24 -3.37 13.17
C LEU A 99 12.47 -2.18 14.10
N ARG A 100 13.59 -1.45 13.96
CA ARG A 100 13.87 -0.24 14.76
C ARG A 100 12.81 0.85 14.55
N TRP A 101 12.28 0.98 13.33
CA TRP A 101 11.18 1.90 13.07
C TRP A 101 9.89 1.45 13.78
N ALA A 102 9.55 0.17 13.72
CA ALA A 102 8.36 -0.39 14.36
C ALA A 102 8.42 -0.22 15.89
N GLU A 103 9.59 -0.43 16.49
CA GLU A 103 9.85 -0.19 17.92
C GLU A 103 9.69 1.28 18.30
N ARG A 104 10.20 2.21 17.48
CA ARG A 104 10.04 3.66 17.72
C ARG A 104 8.59 4.12 17.65
N GLN A 105 7.79 3.49 16.79
CA GLN A 105 6.40 3.88 16.60
C GLN A 105 5.50 3.36 17.71
N ALA A 106 5.71 2.10 18.12
CA ALA A 106 4.88 1.47 19.13
C ALA A 106 4.88 2.24 20.47
N PRO A 107 3.79 2.19 21.24
CA PRO A 107 3.77 2.77 22.58
C PRO A 107 4.96 2.28 23.41
N ALA A 108 5.60 3.16 24.17
CA ALA A 108 6.78 2.84 24.98
C ALA A 108 6.44 2.00 26.24
N THR A 109 5.39 1.16 26.17
CA THR A 109 4.98 0.27 27.25
C THR A 109 5.61 -1.11 27.06
N GLU A 110 6.00 -1.76 28.16
CA GLU A 110 6.54 -3.12 28.12
C GLU A 110 5.56 -4.12 27.47
N GLU A 111 4.26 -3.92 27.67
CA GLU A 111 3.24 -4.72 27.00
C GLU A 111 3.23 -4.53 25.48
N ALA A 112 3.47 -3.32 24.97
CA ALA A 112 3.53 -3.07 23.54
C ALA A 112 4.77 -3.73 22.92
N LYS A 113 5.94 -3.62 23.57
CA LYS A 113 7.17 -4.30 23.16
C LYS A 113 7.00 -5.82 23.11
N LYS A 114 6.39 -6.39 24.16
CA LYS A 114 6.10 -7.84 24.20
C LYS A 114 5.14 -8.27 23.09
N THR A 115 4.12 -7.46 22.81
CA THR A 115 3.19 -7.73 21.70
C THR A 115 3.90 -7.65 20.33
N LEU A 116 4.85 -6.72 20.18
CA LEU A 116 5.68 -6.61 18.99
C LEU A 116 6.59 -7.83 18.79
N ALA A 117 7.23 -8.30 19.85
CA ALA A 117 8.04 -9.52 19.82
C ALA A 117 7.20 -10.73 19.37
N TRP A 118 5.96 -10.86 19.86
CA TRP A 118 5.04 -11.90 19.39
C TRP A 118 4.71 -11.77 17.90
N MET A 119 4.56 -10.54 17.38
CA MET A 119 4.30 -10.31 15.96
C MET A 119 5.50 -10.64 15.07
N ALA A 120 6.73 -10.36 15.53
CA ALA A 120 7.96 -10.74 14.82
C ALA A 120 8.06 -12.27 14.69
N ARG A 121 7.91 -12.99 15.81
CA ARG A 121 7.87 -14.46 15.85
C ARG A 121 6.75 -15.06 14.99
N GLU A 122 5.57 -14.44 14.99
CA GLU A 122 4.46 -14.85 14.10
C GLU A 122 4.83 -14.65 12.62
N GLY A 123 5.55 -13.58 12.28
CA GLY A 123 6.08 -13.31 10.95
C GLY A 123 7.12 -14.35 10.49
N GLU A 124 7.90 -14.88 11.42
CA GLU A 124 8.85 -15.99 11.23
C GLU A 124 8.15 -17.36 11.06
N GLY A 125 6.82 -17.39 11.18
CA GLY A 125 5.99 -18.58 10.96
C GLY A 125 5.64 -19.34 12.24
N GLU A 126 5.96 -18.80 13.41
CA GLU A 126 5.51 -19.38 14.67
C GLU A 126 4.00 -19.15 14.88
N LYS A 127 3.31 -20.18 15.38
CA LYS A 127 1.89 -20.08 15.69
C LYS A 127 1.68 -19.31 16.99
N LEU A 128 0.69 -18.41 17.02
CA LEU A 128 0.35 -17.63 18.23
C LEU A 128 -0.01 -18.51 19.43
N GLU A 129 -0.47 -19.74 19.19
CA GLU A 129 -0.74 -20.72 20.25
C GLU A 129 0.54 -21.24 20.91
N SER A 130 1.62 -21.41 20.15
CA SER A 130 2.95 -21.80 20.67
C SER A 130 3.52 -20.69 21.55
N ILE A 131 3.45 -19.45 21.07
CA ILE A 131 3.88 -18.26 21.81
C ILE A 131 3.06 -18.10 23.10
N ALA A 132 1.74 -18.37 23.04
CA ALA A 132 0.86 -18.31 24.20
C ALA A 132 1.24 -19.34 25.28
N GLU A 133 1.59 -20.56 24.87
CA GLU A 133 2.01 -21.64 25.77
C GLU A 133 3.34 -21.31 26.47
N GLU A 134 4.35 -20.86 25.72
CA GLU A 134 5.66 -20.48 26.26
C GLU A 134 5.57 -19.29 27.23
N GLU A 135 4.78 -18.28 26.87
CA GLU A 135 4.63 -17.05 27.66
C GLU A 135 3.62 -17.19 28.81
N GLN A 136 3.01 -18.38 28.95
CA GLN A 136 1.98 -18.69 29.93
C GLN A 136 0.79 -17.71 29.90
N VAL A 137 0.38 -17.31 28.69
CA VAL A 137 -0.73 -16.36 28.47
C VAL A 137 -1.85 -17.05 27.69
N PRO A 138 -3.14 -16.82 27.99
CA PRO A 138 -4.22 -17.41 27.19
C PRO A 138 -4.13 -17.01 25.71
N ALA A 139 -4.21 -17.99 24.80
CA ALA A 139 -4.07 -17.77 23.35
C ALA A 139 -5.03 -16.69 22.80
N ALA A 140 -6.26 -16.61 23.34
CA ALA A 140 -7.22 -15.56 22.99
C ALA A 140 -6.68 -14.14 23.27
N ARG A 141 -5.94 -13.95 24.37
CA ARG A 141 -5.36 -12.66 24.76
C ARG A 141 -4.22 -12.26 23.83
N VAL A 142 -3.38 -13.22 23.42
CA VAL A 142 -2.31 -13.01 22.43
C VAL A 142 -2.92 -12.54 21.11
N ARG A 143 -3.88 -13.30 20.55
CA ARG A 143 -4.58 -12.93 19.30
C ARG A 143 -5.23 -11.55 19.38
N GLN A 144 -5.90 -11.23 20.49
CA GLN A 144 -6.56 -9.93 20.66
C GLN A 144 -5.56 -8.77 20.74
N ARG A 145 -4.41 -8.96 21.41
CA ARG A 145 -3.35 -7.94 21.50
C ARG A 145 -2.68 -7.72 20.16
N VAL A 146 -2.29 -8.79 19.47
CA VAL A 146 -1.72 -8.73 18.12
C VAL A 146 -2.68 -8.05 17.14
N SER A 147 -3.97 -8.42 17.16
CA SER A 147 -4.99 -7.80 16.31
C SER A 147 -5.13 -6.29 16.57
N ARG A 148 -5.15 -5.87 17.84
CA ARG A 148 -5.19 -4.45 18.21
C ARG A 148 -3.95 -3.71 17.77
N MET A 149 -2.76 -4.28 17.99
CA MET A 149 -1.49 -3.68 17.57
C MET A 149 -1.43 -3.52 16.04
N ARG A 150 -1.84 -4.54 15.28
CA ARG A 150 -1.90 -4.48 13.81
C ARG A 150 -2.84 -3.38 13.31
N ARG A 151 -4.02 -3.20 13.93
CA ARG A 151 -4.95 -2.11 13.57
C ARG A 151 -4.33 -0.74 13.84
N TRP A 152 -3.78 -0.57 15.04
CA TRP A 152 -3.13 0.65 15.46
C TRP A 152 -1.95 1.04 14.55
N MET A 153 -1.11 0.06 14.17
CA MET A 153 -0.01 0.30 13.21
C MET A 153 -0.51 0.68 11.81
N LYS A 154 -1.55 0.01 11.31
CA LYS A 154 -2.14 0.33 9.99
C LYS A 154 -2.69 1.74 9.94
N GLU A 155 -3.39 2.18 10.99
CA GLU A 155 -3.92 3.55 11.07
C GLU A 155 -2.79 4.58 11.03
N ARG A 156 -1.69 4.34 11.77
CA ARG A 156 -0.52 5.22 11.76
C ARG A 156 0.18 5.25 10.39
N TRP A 157 0.36 4.10 9.77
CA TRP A 157 1.06 3.98 8.48
C TRP A 157 0.25 4.62 7.34
N LEU A 158 -1.08 4.49 7.35
CA LEU A 158 -1.95 5.18 6.40
C LEU A 158 -1.83 6.72 6.52
N ALA A 159 -1.69 7.25 7.73
CA ALA A 159 -1.51 8.69 7.93
C ALA A 159 -0.16 9.18 7.37
N GLU A 160 0.93 8.43 7.59
CA GLU A 160 2.25 8.76 7.03
C GLU A 160 2.25 8.67 5.49
N LEU A 161 1.64 7.62 4.92
CA LEU A 161 1.52 7.48 3.47
C LEU A 161 0.67 8.60 2.85
N ALA A 162 -0.41 9.02 3.51
CA ALA A 162 -1.22 10.15 3.05
C ALA A 162 -0.42 11.47 3.07
N ALA A 163 0.41 11.70 4.09
CA ALA A 163 1.27 12.87 4.16
C ALA A 163 2.34 12.88 3.05
N VAL A 164 3.00 11.74 2.79
CA VAL A 164 3.95 11.59 1.69
C VAL A 164 3.26 11.82 0.33
N ALA A 165 2.08 11.24 0.12
CA ALA A 165 1.31 11.45 -1.10
C ALA A 165 0.93 12.92 -1.30
N ALA A 166 0.53 13.63 -0.23
CA ALA A 166 0.24 15.06 -0.30
C ALA A 166 1.49 15.89 -0.66
N LEU A 167 2.66 15.56 -0.11
CA LEU A 167 3.93 16.21 -0.47
C LEU A 167 4.32 15.96 -1.92
N VAL A 168 4.12 14.74 -2.44
CA VAL A 168 4.37 14.42 -3.85
C VAL A 168 3.44 15.23 -4.76
N VAL A 169 2.14 15.29 -4.44
CA VAL A 169 1.18 16.11 -5.19
C VAL A 169 1.60 17.58 -5.18
N LEU A 170 1.99 18.12 -4.01
CA LEU A 170 2.46 19.50 -3.89
C LEU A 170 3.72 19.74 -4.74
N ALA A 171 4.69 18.82 -4.71
CA ALA A 171 5.91 18.92 -5.52
C ALA A 171 5.59 18.89 -7.02
N VAL A 172 4.66 18.05 -7.47
CA VAL A 172 4.20 18.01 -8.87
C VAL A 172 3.51 19.31 -9.27
N VAL A 173 2.67 19.88 -8.41
CA VAL A 173 2.02 21.17 -8.66
C VAL A 173 3.05 22.28 -8.78
N LEU A 174 4.00 22.37 -7.83
CA LEU A 174 5.07 23.36 -7.87
C LEU A 174 5.95 23.20 -9.10
N TRP A 175 6.30 21.98 -9.47
CA TRP A 175 7.07 21.69 -10.68
C TRP A 175 6.31 22.08 -11.95
N ARG A 176 5.00 21.86 -11.99
CA ARG A 176 4.16 22.28 -13.13
C ARG A 176 4.10 23.80 -13.25
N VAL A 177 3.89 24.50 -12.13
CA VAL A 177 3.89 25.98 -12.09
C VAL A 177 5.26 26.55 -12.47
N ALA A 178 6.35 25.93 -12.02
CA ALA A 178 7.71 26.34 -12.40
C ALA A 178 7.98 26.11 -13.89
N ARG A 179 7.50 25.00 -14.46
CA ARG A 179 7.62 24.74 -15.90
C ARG A 179 6.84 25.73 -16.76
N ASP A 180 5.65 26.12 -16.34
CA ASP A 180 4.87 27.14 -17.04
C ASP A 180 5.54 28.54 -16.96
N ALA A 181 6.41 28.77 -15.96
CA ALA A 181 7.22 29.99 -15.85
C ALA A 181 8.54 29.92 -16.63
N GLU A 182 9.04 28.71 -16.90
CA GLU A 182 10.20 28.42 -17.74
C GLU A 182 9.80 28.08 -19.18
N ASP A 183 8.93 28.88 -19.78
CA ASP A 183 9.11 29.19 -21.20
C ASP A 183 10.14 30.34 -21.23
N PRO A 184 11.47 30.07 -21.16
CA PRO A 184 12.41 31.06 -21.64
C PRO A 184 12.04 31.21 -23.10
N GLU A 185 11.41 32.34 -23.42
CA GLU A 185 11.19 32.85 -24.75
C GLU A 185 12.38 32.40 -25.59
N ALA A 186 12.14 31.32 -26.36
CA ALA A 186 13.23 30.63 -27.02
C ALA A 186 13.76 31.68 -27.99
N ILE A 187 14.92 32.23 -27.67
CA ILE A 187 15.75 32.96 -28.60
C ILE A 187 16.14 31.90 -29.63
N LEU A 188 15.20 31.62 -30.55
CA LEU A 188 15.50 30.96 -31.80
C LEU A 188 16.70 31.73 -32.33
N PRO A 189 17.84 31.07 -32.65
CA PRO A 189 18.87 31.73 -33.41
C PRO A 189 18.17 32.23 -34.66
N LEU A 190 17.93 33.54 -34.70
CA LEU A 190 17.27 34.20 -35.80
C LEU A 190 18.08 33.75 -37.02
N PRO A 191 17.52 33.01 -38.00
CA PRO A 191 18.20 32.89 -39.27
C PRO A 191 18.51 34.33 -39.67
N ASP A 192 19.73 34.57 -40.14
CA ASP A 192 20.32 35.86 -40.49
C ASP A 192 19.56 36.54 -41.67
N ARG A 193 18.25 36.67 -41.51
CA ARG A 193 17.33 37.51 -42.22
C ARG A 193 17.38 38.80 -41.42
N VAL A 194 18.28 39.67 -41.84
CA VAL A 194 18.10 41.12 -41.69
C VAL A 194 16.61 41.38 -41.94
N PRO A 195 15.80 41.72 -40.91
CA PRO A 195 14.41 42.05 -41.15
C PRO A 195 14.46 43.19 -42.16
N ALA A 196 13.86 42.98 -43.33
CA ALA A 196 13.63 44.07 -44.25
C ALA A 196 12.96 45.18 -43.43
N PRO A 197 13.53 46.40 -43.38
CA PRO A 197 13.01 47.44 -42.54
C PRO A 197 11.50 47.57 -42.76
N LEU A 198 10.72 47.43 -41.69
CA LEU A 198 9.29 47.75 -41.61
C LEU A 198 9.09 49.28 -41.71
N ASP A 199 9.70 49.90 -42.72
CA ASP A 199 9.83 51.36 -42.79
C ASP A 199 8.78 52.00 -43.68
N THR A 200 7.86 51.22 -44.26
CA THR A 200 6.69 51.85 -44.86
C THR A 200 5.69 52.23 -43.76
N PRO A 201 5.18 53.48 -43.73
CA PRO A 201 4.11 53.87 -42.80
C PRO A 201 2.89 52.95 -42.85
N LEU A 202 2.64 52.33 -44.01
CA LEU A 202 1.55 51.38 -44.23
C LEU A 202 1.74 50.08 -43.46
N ASP A 203 2.96 49.52 -43.43
CA ASP A 203 3.22 48.29 -42.68
C ASP A 203 3.15 48.54 -41.17
N ARG A 204 3.60 49.71 -40.71
CA ARG A 204 3.41 50.15 -39.32
C ARG A 204 1.93 50.29 -38.97
N ALA A 205 1.12 50.87 -39.86
CA ALA A 205 -0.32 50.97 -39.64
C ALA A 205 -1.03 49.61 -39.60
N ARG A 206 -0.58 48.62 -40.40
CA ARG A 206 -1.10 47.25 -40.36
C ARG A 206 -0.77 46.55 -39.04
N ALA A 207 0.47 46.71 -38.56
CA ALA A 207 0.89 46.15 -37.27
C ALA A 207 0.06 46.73 -36.11
N LEU A 208 -0.07 48.07 -36.03
CA LEU A 208 -0.87 48.73 -35.01
C LEU A 208 -2.35 48.28 -35.03
N ARG A 209 -2.94 48.06 -36.23
CA ARG A 209 -4.29 47.51 -36.33
C ARG A 209 -4.40 46.09 -35.77
N ALA A 210 -3.45 45.22 -36.08
CA ALA A 210 -3.44 43.84 -35.59
C ALA A 210 -3.35 43.81 -34.05
N ASP A 211 -2.44 44.60 -33.48
CA ASP A 211 -2.27 44.70 -32.02
C ASP A 211 -3.52 45.28 -31.36
N ALA A 212 -4.12 46.32 -31.95
CA ALA A 212 -5.33 46.91 -31.42
C ALA A 212 -6.52 45.94 -31.40
N LEU A 213 -6.71 45.16 -32.46
CA LEU A 213 -7.78 44.14 -32.53
C LEU A 213 -7.60 43.08 -31.44
N TRP A 214 -6.36 42.66 -31.18
CA TRP A 214 -6.04 41.73 -30.09
C TRP A 214 -6.38 42.32 -28.70
N TRP A 215 -6.09 43.60 -28.45
CA TRP A 215 -6.49 44.27 -27.21
C TRP A 215 -8.01 44.38 -27.06
N CYS A 216 -8.71 44.58 -28.17
CA CYS A 216 -10.17 44.61 -28.21
C CYS A 216 -10.78 43.25 -27.82
N GLU A 217 -10.21 42.13 -28.28
CA GLU A 217 -10.67 40.78 -27.93
C GLU A 217 -10.49 40.46 -26.44
N ARG A 218 -9.43 40.99 -25.81
CA ARG A 218 -9.16 40.87 -24.37
C ARG A 218 -9.98 41.81 -23.48
N GLY A 219 -10.86 42.62 -24.06
CA GLY A 219 -11.70 43.57 -23.33
C GLY A 219 -10.96 44.82 -22.83
N SER A 220 -9.73 45.07 -23.29
CA SER A 220 -8.95 46.26 -22.96
C SER A 220 -9.31 47.40 -23.92
N TYR A 221 -10.57 47.83 -23.87
CA TYR A 221 -11.17 48.72 -24.87
C TYR A 221 -10.53 50.11 -24.98
N ARG A 222 -9.94 50.65 -23.89
CA ARG A 222 -9.24 51.94 -23.93
C ARG A 222 -7.99 51.88 -24.82
N ILE A 223 -7.13 50.89 -24.59
CA ILE A 223 -5.89 50.67 -25.35
C ILE A 223 -6.22 50.35 -26.81
N CYS A 224 -7.24 49.51 -27.05
CA CYS A 224 -7.69 49.21 -28.40
C CYS A 224 -8.05 50.48 -29.20
N VAL A 225 -8.79 51.43 -28.61
CA VAL A 225 -9.17 52.66 -29.30
C VAL A 225 -7.97 53.56 -29.58
N GLU A 226 -7.06 53.69 -28.61
CA GLU A 226 -5.82 54.48 -28.75
C GLU A 226 -4.94 53.95 -29.90
N GLU A 227 -4.73 52.63 -29.97
CA GLU A 227 -3.92 52.00 -31.01
C GLU A 227 -4.59 52.07 -32.40
N LEU A 228 -5.92 51.91 -32.48
CA LEU A 228 -6.65 52.11 -33.75
C LEU A 228 -6.57 53.56 -34.22
N ASP A 229 -6.57 54.54 -33.31
CA ASP A 229 -6.39 55.95 -33.66
C ASP A 229 -4.97 56.27 -34.13
N ALA A 230 -3.95 55.67 -33.52
CA ALA A 230 -2.58 55.75 -33.99
C ALA A 230 -2.42 55.13 -35.39
N ALA A 231 -3.03 53.96 -35.63
CA ALA A 231 -3.02 53.33 -36.94
C ALA A 231 -3.72 54.17 -38.01
N ARG A 232 -4.87 54.77 -37.68
CA ARG A 232 -5.63 55.66 -38.58
C ARG A 232 -4.81 56.88 -39.03
N GLN A 233 -3.96 57.42 -38.16
CA GLN A 233 -3.08 58.55 -38.51
C GLN A 233 -2.08 58.17 -39.62
N LEU A 234 -1.67 56.91 -39.68
CA LEU A 234 -0.71 56.40 -40.66
C LEU A 234 -1.38 55.85 -41.93
N ASP A 235 -2.58 55.26 -41.81
CA ASP A 235 -3.36 54.70 -42.92
C ASP A 235 -4.87 54.94 -42.72
N PRO A 236 -5.39 56.13 -43.11
CA PRO A 236 -6.81 56.44 -42.98
C PRO A 236 -7.72 55.50 -43.77
N LYS A 237 -7.26 54.94 -44.90
CA LYS A 237 -8.03 54.00 -45.72
C LYS A 237 -8.17 52.65 -45.04
N GLY A 238 -7.12 52.21 -44.34
CA GLY A 238 -7.14 51.00 -43.54
C GLY A 238 -8.14 51.04 -42.37
N ASP A 239 -8.47 52.24 -41.87
CA ASP A 239 -9.49 52.42 -40.81
C ASP A 239 -10.92 52.10 -41.33
N GLU A 240 -11.17 52.22 -42.65
CA GLU A 240 -12.47 51.93 -43.27
C GLU A 240 -12.78 50.41 -43.34
N ALA A 241 -11.82 49.55 -42.99
CA ALA A 241 -12.03 48.11 -42.98
C ALA A 241 -13.18 47.72 -42.02
N PRO A 242 -14.08 46.80 -42.42
CA PRO A 242 -15.29 46.47 -41.65
C PRO A 242 -14.95 45.89 -40.27
N GLU A 243 -13.85 45.16 -40.15
CA GLU A 243 -13.35 44.61 -38.89
C GLU A 243 -12.91 45.71 -37.90
N VAL A 244 -12.25 46.77 -38.40
CA VAL A 244 -11.79 47.90 -37.59
C VAL A 244 -12.98 48.72 -37.10
N GLN A 245 -13.95 48.99 -37.98
CA GLN A 245 -15.16 49.73 -37.60
C GLN A 245 -15.99 48.96 -36.56
N ALA A 246 -16.16 47.65 -36.73
CA ALA A 246 -16.85 46.80 -35.76
C ALA A 246 -16.14 46.77 -34.39
N ALA A 247 -14.80 46.73 -34.38
CA ALA A 247 -14.01 46.79 -33.15
C ALA A 247 -14.16 48.15 -32.44
N ARG A 248 -14.10 49.27 -33.19
CA ARG A 248 -14.30 50.62 -32.66
C ARG A 248 -15.68 50.80 -32.05
N GLU A 249 -16.72 50.35 -32.75
CA GLU A 249 -18.09 50.44 -32.24
C GLU A 249 -18.26 49.66 -30.94
N ARG A 250 -17.74 48.42 -30.90
CA ARG A 250 -17.76 47.58 -29.71
C ARG A 250 -17.03 48.23 -28.53
N ALA A 251 -15.82 48.72 -28.76
CA ALA A 251 -15.03 49.40 -27.74
C ALA A 251 -15.72 50.67 -27.22
N ARG A 252 -16.30 51.48 -28.12
CA ARG A 252 -17.07 52.68 -27.72
C ARG A 252 -18.29 52.31 -26.90
N ARG A 253 -19.09 51.33 -27.34
CA ARG A 253 -20.25 50.84 -26.57
C ARG A 253 -19.82 50.42 -25.17
N ALA A 254 -18.76 49.63 -25.04
CA ALA A 254 -18.24 49.16 -23.77
C ALA A 254 -17.71 50.29 -22.87
N LEU A 255 -17.12 51.35 -23.44
CA LEU A 255 -16.65 52.51 -22.68
C LEU A 255 -17.79 53.48 -22.29
N THR A 256 -18.87 53.53 -23.08
CA THR A 256 -20.03 54.43 -22.82
C THR A 256 -21.05 53.84 -21.85
N VAL A 257 -21.21 52.52 -21.82
CA VAL A 257 -22.12 51.87 -20.86
C VAL A 257 -21.38 51.81 -19.52
N PRO A 258 -21.82 52.54 -18.47
CA PRO A 258 -21.21 52.40 -17.16
C PRO A 258 -21.31 50.93 -16.75
N PRO A 259 -20.25 50.34 -16.18
CA PRO A 259 -20.24 48.93 -15.83
C PRO A 259 -21.41 48.67 -14.90
N THR A 260 -22.47 48.05 -15.43
CA THR A 260 -23.54 47.54 -14.60
C THR A 260 -22.88 46.45 -13.78
N PRO A 261 -22.91 46.51 -12.44
CA PRO A 261 -22.23 45.52 -11.61
C PRO A 261 -22.73 44.16 -12.07
N THR A 262 -21.83 43.40 -12.68
CA THR A 262 -22.11 42.05 -13.15
C THR A 262 -22.32 41.24 -11.88
N THR A 263 -23.57 41.09 -11.48
CA THR A 263 -24.00 40.09 -10.52
C THR A 263 -23.68 38.75 -11.17
N THR A 264 -22.49 38.24 -10.87
CA THR A 264 -22.06 36.89 -11.21
C THR A 264 -23.20 35.95 -10.78
N PRO A 265 -23.83 35.20 -11.70
CA PRO A 265 -24.81 34.21 -11.31
C PRO A 265 -24.08 33.19 -10.44
N ARG A 266 -24.38 33.22 -9.15
CA ARG A 266 -23.94 32.20 -8.20
C ARG A 266 -24.66 30.93 -8.61
N ASP A 267 -23.92 30.05 -9.27
CA ASP A 267 -24.37 28.76 -9.78
C ASP A 267 -24.65 27.84 -8.58
N THR A 268 -25.77 28.07 -7.89
CA THR A 268 -26.35 27.13 -6.93
C THR A 268 -27.10 26.07 -7.72
N LYS A 269 -26.39 24.99 -8.07
CA LYS A 269 -27.00 23.70 -8.43
C LYS A 269 -27.71 23.13 -7.20
N ASP A 270 -28.94 23.61 -6.96
CA ASP A 270 -29.93 22.89 -6.17
C ASP A 270 -30.43 21.71 -7.00
N VAL A 271 -29.94 20.51 -6.66
CA VAL A 271 -30.46 19.24 -7.17
C VAL A 271 -31.81 19.00 -6.49
N LYS A 272 -32.87 19.46 -7.13
CA LYS A 272 -34.26 19.11 -6.80
C LYS A 272 -34.50 17.66 -7.23
N GLY A 273 -34.37 16.73 -6.29
CA GLY A 273 -34.75 15.34 -6.48
C GLY A 273 -36.26 15.21 -6.69
N GLU A 274 -36.63 14.74 -7.88
CA GLU A 274 -37.97 14.26 -8.20
C GLU A 274 -38.32 13.05 -7.36
N ARG A 275 -39.51 13.14 -6.77
CA ARG A 275 -40.17 12.14 -5.95
C ARG A 275 -40.91 11.21 -6.90
N ASN A 276 -40.39 10.00 -7.11
CA ASN A 276 -41.19 8.89 -7.64
C ASN A 276 -41.69 8.05 -6.46
N GLU A 277 -43.00 8.07 -6.27
CA GLU A 277 -43.77 7.07 -5.53
C GLU A 277 -43.76 5.74 -6.30
N ASP A 278 -44.15 4.66 -5.60
CA ASP A 278 -44.26 3.26 -6.05
C ASP A 278 -43.03 2.35 -5.88
N ALA A 279 -42.80 1.88 -4.64
CA ALA A 279 -42.24 0.55 -4.35
C ALA A 279 -42.62 0.07 -2.93
N PRO A 280 -42.80 -1.25 -2.70
CA PRO A 280 -43.59 -1.79 -1.59
C PRO A 280 -42.88 -1.86 -0.23
N ALA A 281 -43.70 -1.87 0.81
CA ALA A 281 -43.37 -1.77 2.23
C ALA A 281 -42.21 -2.66 2.73
N PRO A 282 -41.31 -2.13 3.59
CA PRO A 282 -40.32 -2.92 4.30
C PRO A 282 -40.98 -3.75 5.42
N LYS A 283 -40.68 -5.05 5.44
CA LYS A 283 -41.01 -5.96 6.54
C LYS A 283 -40.43 -5.43 7.86
N LYS A 284 -41.28 -5.38 8.88
CA LYS A 284 -40.94 -5.08 10.28
C LYS A 284 -39.82 -6.02 10.75
N VAL A 285 -38.63 -5.47 10.96
CA VAL A 285 -37.57 -6.13 11.74
C VAL A 285 -37.87 -5.89 13.21
N ALA A 286 -37.88 -6.98 13.98
CA ALA A 286 -38.16 -7.00 15.41
C ALA A 286 -37.18 -6.13 16.22
N PRO A 287 -37.62 -5.51 17.33
CA PRO A 287 -36.74 -4.69 18.17
C PRO A 287 -35.65 -5.52 18.83
N ALA A 288 -34.43 -4.98 18.82
CA ALA A 288 -33.26 -5.54 19.49
C ALA A 288 -33.51 -5.68 21.02
N PRO A 289 -33.03 -6.76 21.66
CA PRO A 289 -33.13 -6.93 23.10
C PRO A 289 -32.27 -5.90 23.84
N LYS A 290 -32.84 -5.33 24.91
CA LYS A 290 -32.19 -4.37 25.81
C LYS A 290 -30.92 -4.97 26.45
N PRO A 291 -29.87 -4.17 26.71
CA PRO A 291 -28.69 -4.63 27.43
C PRO A 291 -29.03 -4.98 28.88
N VAL A 292 -28.63 -6.17 29.30
CA VAL A 292 -28.73 -6.67 30.67
C VAL A 292 -27.70 -5.95 31.55
N PRO A 293 -28.06 -5.46 32.75
CA PRO A 293 -27.11 -4.86 33.68
C PRO A 293 -26.25 -5.95 34.35
N THR A 294 -24.98 -6.03 33.99
CA THR A 294 -23.96 -6.78 34.73
C THR A 294 -23.62 -6.03 36.01
N GLY A 295 -24.26 -6.43 37.10
CA GLY A 295 -24.02 -5.90 38.44
C GLY A 295 -24.35 -6.93 39.51
N VAL A 296 -23.66 -8.08 39.51
CA VAL A 296 -23.63 -9.00 40.66
C VAL A 296 -22.19 -9.46 40.86
N LYS A 297 -21.57 -8.97 41.93
CA LYS A 297 -20.32 -9.52 42.46
C LYS A 297 -20.61 -10.91 43.01
N PRO A 298 -19.85 -11.96 42.65
CA PRO A 298 -19.91 -13.22 43.38
C PRO A 298 -19.34 -12.98 44.78
N LYS A 299 -20.15 -13.23 45.81
CA LYS A 299 -19.66 -13.41 47.18
C LYS A 299 -18.91 -14.74 47.18
N LEU A 300 -17.60 -14.67 47.40
CA LEU A 300 -16.77 -15.84 47.63
C LEU A 300 -16.96 -16.23 49.11
N ASP A 301 -17.56 -17.38 49.36
CA ASP A 301 -17.68 -17.93 50.71
C ASP A 301 -16.29 -18.41 51.17
N PRO A 302 -15.75 -17.92 52.30
CA PRO A 302 -14.47 -18.34 52.84
C PRO A 302 -14.66 -19.55 53.77
N GLU A 303 -15.02 -20.72 53.23
CA GLU A 303 -15.15 -21.93 54.06
C GLU A 303 -14.87 -23.24 53.29
N LEU A 304 -13.90 -23.21 52.37
CA LEU A 304 -13.49 -24.42 51.62
C LEU A 304 -11.96 -24.54 51.42
N LEU A 305 -11.20 -23.92 52.33
CA LEU A 305 -9.75 -24.13 52.49
C LEU A 305 -9.45 -24.72 53.87
N ASP A 306 -10.05 -25.86 54.19
CA ASP A 306 -9.50 -26.72 55.24
C ASP A 306 -9.93 -28.18 55.01
N ARG A 307 -9.26 -28.86 54.07
CA ARG A 307 -9.35 -30.31 53.98
C ARG A 307 -8.10 -30.93 53.38
N GLY A 308 -7.15 -31.23 54.27
CA GLY A 308 -6.42 -32.49 54.25
C GLY A 308 -5.13 -32.52 53.43
N THR A 309 -4.07 -31.95 53.98
CA THR A 309 -2.69 -32.39 53.72
C THR A 309 -2.28 -33.45 54.74
N GLU A 310 -2.69 -34.71 54.58
CA GLU A 310 -2.06 -35.84 55.27
C GLU A 310 -2.18 -37.12 54.41
N ASN A 311 -1.02 -37.60 53.95
CA ASN A 311 -0.64 -38.99 53.59
C ASN A 311 0.42 -38.94 52.48
N GLU A 312 1.50 -39.72 52.48
CA GLU A 312 2.08 -40.64 53.45
C GLU A 312 3.46 -40.95 52.86
N LYS A 313 4.48 -41.06 53.73
CA LYS A 313 5.83 -41.48 53.36
C LYS A 313 5.79 -42.94 52.88
N ALA A 314 6.14 -43.22 51.63
CA ALA A 314 6.47 -44.57 51.17
C ALA A 314 7.85 -44.62 50.50
N LYS A 315 8.66 -45.54 51.03
CA LYS A 315 10.06 -45.88 50.74
C LYS A 315 10.33 -46.31 49.27
N PRO A 316 11.60 -46.30 48.84
CA PRO A 316 12.01 -46.78 47.53
C PRO A 316 12.08 -48.31 47.48
N SER A 317 11.44 -48.92 46.50
CA SER A 317 11.61 -50.34 46.17
C SER A 317 12.71 -50.51 45.13
N LYS A 318 13.81 -51.16 45.54
CA LYS A 318 14.81 -51.73 44.66
C LYS A 318 14.20 -52.95 43.95
N MET A 319 14.20 -52.95 42.62
CA MET A 319 13.93 -54.17 41.85
C MET A 319 15.14 -54.48 40.97
N GLN A 320 16.01 -55.36 41.48
CA GLN A 320 16.96 -56.14 40.69
C GLN A 320 16.31 -57.47 40.30
N LYS A 321 16.38 -57.82 39.01
CA LYS A 321 16.75 -59.14 38.44
C LYS A 321 16.13 -59.25 37.04
N LYS A 322 16.96 -59.33 35.99
CA LYS A 322 17.63 -60.54 35.46
C LYS A 322 16.69 -61.24 34.47
N GLY A 323 17.03 -61.14 33.20
CA GLY A 323 16.39 -61.86 32.11
C GLY A 323 17.31 -61.79 30.90
N ASP A 324 18.21 -62.77 30.81
CA ASP A 324 18.93 -63.14 29.60
C ASP A 324 17.94 -63.32 28.44
N VAL A 325 18.27 -62.76 27.27
CA VAL A 325 17.71 -63.20 25.99
C VAL A 325 18.86 -63.32 25.00
N ASP A 326 19.54 -64.47 25.07
CA ASP A 326 20.18 -65.07 23.91
C ASP A 326 19.08 -65.50 22.95
N PHE A 327 19.01 -64.95 21.73
CA PHE A 327 18.33 -65.63 20.64
C PHE A 327 18.95 -65.30 19.26
N LEU A 328 19.61 -66.34 18.74
CA LEU A 328 19.77 -66.76 17.34
C LEU A 328 20.55 -65.90 16.34
N LYS A 329 21.81 -66.33 16.15
CA LYS A 329 22.35 -66.60 14.81
C LYS A 329 21.70 -67.86 14.24
N LYS A 330 21.19 -67.79 13.02
CA LYS A 330 21.19 -68.88 12.06
C LYS A 330 21.34 -68.32 10.67
#